data_AF-A0A165IC20-F1
#
_entry.id   AF-A0A165IC20-F1
#
_cell.length_a   1.000
_cell.length_b   1.000
_cell.length_c   1.000
_cell.angle_alpha   90.00
_cell.angle_beta   90.00
_cell.angle_gamma   90.00
#
_symmetry.space_group_name_H-M   'P 1'
#
loop_
_entity.id
_entity.type
_entity.pdbx_description
1 polymer ?
#
loop_
_entity_poly.entity_id
_entity_poly.type
_entity_poly.pdbx_seq_one_letter_code
_entity_poly.pdbx_strand_id
1 'polypeptide(L)' 'VDINLMHRRLGHLHFDAVRRMVNDGCVQGVIRLSGKPDICEHCIMGKMRKLSF' A
#
# COMPACT_ATOMS: atom_id res chain seq x y z
N VAL A 1 11.28 -4.89 -4.58
CA VAL A 1 9.92 -5.47 -4.71
C VAL A 1 8.96 -4.35 -5.07
N ASP A 2 8.05 -4.58 -6.00
CA ASP A 2 7.10 -3.54 -6.44
C ASP A 2 6.18 -3.06 -5.31
N ILE A 3 6.03 -1.74 -5.19
CA ILE A 3 5.26 -1.10 -4.12
C ILE A 3 3.75 -1.37 -4.26
N ASN A 4 3.23 -1.49 -5.48
CA ASN A 4 1.81 -1.77 -5.73
C ASN A 4 1.47 -3.24 -5.44
N LEU A 5 2.42 -4.14 -5.66
CA LEU A 5 2.29 -5.54 -5.23
C LEU A 5 2.24 -5.65 -3.70
N MET A 6 3.14 -4.95 -2.99
CA MET A 6 3.18 -4.98 -1.52
C MET A 6 1.95 -4.33 -0.90
N HIS A 7 1.48 -3.22 -1.46
CA HIS A 7 0.20 -2.59 -1.11
C HIS A 7 -0.95 -3.62 -1.10
N ARG A 8 -1.09 -4.42 -2.17
CA ARG A 8 -2.15 -5.45 -2.28
C ARG A 8 -1.93 -6.62 -1.32
N ARG A 9 -0.71 -7.16 -1.24
CA ARG A 9 -0.39 -8.32 -0.37
C ARG A 9 -0.56 -8.04 1.11
N LEU A 10 -0.29 -6.81 1.53
CA LEU A 10 -0.44 -6.38 2.91
C LEU A 10 -1.88 -5.90 3.20
N GLY A 11 -2.87 -6.26 2.39
CA GLY A 11 -4.27 -5.92 2.67
C GLY A 11 -4.61 -4.47 2.38
N HIS A 12 -4.11 -3.94 1.27
CA HIS A 12 -4.40 -2.57 0.79
C HIS A 12 -3.90 -1.45 1.73
N LEU A 13 -2.82 -1.71 2.47
CA LEU A 13 -2.18 -0.72 3.35
C LEU A 13 -1.69 0.50 2.57
N HIS A 14 -1.77 1.69 3.18
CA HIS A 14 -1.29 2.91 2.52
C HIS A 14 0.18 2.79 2.11
N PHE A 15 0.55 3.34 0.94
CA PHE A 15 1.90 3.22 0.39
C PHE A 15 3.00 3.70 1.35
N ASP A 16 2.72 4.73 2.15
CA ASP A 16 3.69 5.20 3.15
C ASP A 16 3.86 4.23 4.32
N ALA A 17 2.80 3.53 4.72
CA ALA A 17 2.90 2.50 5.74
C ALA A 17 3.67 1.29 5.20
N VAL A 18 3.48 0.92 3.93
CA VAL A 18 4.30 -0.11 3.27
C VAL A 18 5.78 0.30 3.25
N ARG A 19 6.09 1.56 2.95
CA ARG A 19 7.46 2.08 2.99
C ARG A 19 8.06 2.02 4.39
N ARG A 20 7.31 2.43 5.41
CA ARG A 20 7.74 2.36 6.81
C ARG A 20 8.02 0.92 7.21
N MET A 21 7.10 -0.02 6.96
CA MET A 21 7.29 -1.43 7.30
C MET A 21 8.56 -2.04 6.68
N VAL A 22 8.89 -1.68 5.43
CA VAL A 22 10.13 -2.14 4.80
C VAL A 22 11.35 -1.46 5.41
N ASN A 23 11.30 -0.16 5.64
CA ASN A 23 12.40 0.60 6.24
C ASN A 23 12.69 0.18 7.69
N ASP A 24 11.65 -0.16 8.44
CA ASP A 24 11.72 -0.59 9.84
C ASP A 24 12.09 -2.08 9.95
N GLY A 25 12.32 -2.77 8.84
CA GLY A 25 12.72 -4.18 8.81
C GLY A 25 11.61 -5.16 9.18
N CYS A 26 10.35 -4.73 9.23
CA CYS A 26 9.20 -5.58 9.56
C CYS A 26 8.86 -6.60 8.45
N VAL A 27 9.37 -6.41 7.24
CA VAL A 27 9.17 -7.33 6.11
C VAL A 27 10.46 -8.11 5.85
N GLN A 28 10.47 -9.38 6.25
CA GLN A 28 11.61 -10.26 6.03
C GLN A 28 11.88 -10.47 4.53
N GLY A 29 13.15 -10.40 4.12
CA GLY A 29 13.58 -10.64 2.74
C GLY A 29 13.32 -9.48 1.76
N VAL A 30 12.77 -8.34 2.21
CA VAL A 30 12.55 -7.16 1.37
C VAL A 30 13.36 -5.99 1.90
N ILE A 31 14.44 -5.64 1.20
CA ILE A 31 15.35 -4.57 1.61
C ILE A 31 14.94 -3.22 0.98
N ARG A 32 14.38 -3.25 -0.24
CA ARG A 32 13.97 -2.04 -0.97
C ARG A 32 12.69 -2.24 -1.78
N LEU A 33 11.88 -1.20 -1.79
CA LEU A 33 10.71 -1.08 -2.65
C LEU A 33 11.09 -0.42 -3.98
N SER A 34 10.46 -0.86 -5.06
CA SER A 34 10.60 -0.33 -6.42
C SER A 34 9.23 0.09 -6.96
N GLY A 35 9.21 0.92 -7.99
CA GLY A 35 7.98 1.38 -8.63
C GLY A 35 7.39 2.64 -7.99
N LYS A 36 6.39 3.21 -8.67
CA LYS A 36 5.64 4.38 -8.20
C LYS A 36 4.27 3.92 -7.69
N PRO A 37 3.74 4.53 -6.61
CA PRO A 37 2.37 4.31 -6.18
C PRO A 37 1.40 4.57 -7.33
N ASP A 38 0.56 3.60 -7.61
CA ASP A 38 -0.50 3.71 -8.62
C ASP A 38 -1.88 3.72 -7.95
N ILE A 39 -2.88 4.15 -8.71
CA ILE A 39 -4.25 4.19 -8.25
C ILE A 39 -4.77 2.75 -8.09
N CYS A 40 -5.19 2.42 -6.88
CA CYS A 40 -5.80 1.14 -6.58
C CYS A 40 -7.33 1.27 -6.56
N GLU A 41 -8.00 0.73 -7.59
CA GLU A 41 -9.46 0.79 -7.75
C GLU A 41 -10.20 0.22 -6.53
N HIS A 42 -9.74 -0.92 -6.01
CA HIS A 42 -10.29 -1.57 -4.82
C HIS A 42 -10.24 -0.65 -3.58
N CYS A 43 -9.17 0.15 -3.44
CA CYS A 43 -9.08 1.12 -2.35
C CYS A 43 -10.04 2.29 -2.53
N ILE A 44 -10.25 2.77 -3.76
CA ILE A 44 -11.21 3.82 -4.04
C ILE A 44 -12.61 3.34 -3.67
N MET A 45 -13.00 2.16 -4.16
CA MET A 45 -14.30 1.56 -3.87
C MET A 45 -14.49 1.32 -2.37
N GLY A 46 -13.45 0.81 -1.68
CA GLY A 46 -13.51 0.54 -0.24
C GLY A 46 -13.52 1.80 0.64
N LYS A 47 -12.99 2.93 0.15
CA LYS A 47 -12.95 4.21 0.89
C LYS A 47 -14.07 5.17 0.49
N MET A 48 -14.83 4.86 -0.56
CA MET A 48 -15.97 5.67 -0.96
C MET A 48 -16.99 5.72 0.18
N ARG A 49 -17.30 6.93 0.63
CA ARG A 49 -18.33 7.20 1.62
C ARG A 49 -19.39 8.09 1.01
N LYS A 50 -20.67 7.78 1.26
CA LYS A 50 -21.76 8.70 0.93
C LYS A 50 -21.55 9.99 1.71
N LEU A 51 -21.58 11.13 1.02
CA LEU A 51 -21.58 12.44 1.67
C LEU A 51 -22.87 12.59 2.48
N SER A 52 -22.75 13.10 3.71
CA SER A 52 -23.89 13.50 4.53
C SER A 52 -24.58 14.70 3.89
N PHE A 53 -25.91 14.72 3.89
CA PHE A 53 -26.72 15.84 3.41
C PHE A 53 -26.91 16.88 4.51
#